data_AF-A0A060YXG9-F1
#
_entry.id   AF-A0A060YXG9-F1
#
_cell.length_a   1.000
_cell.length_b   1.000
_cell.length_c   1.000
_cell.angle_alpha   90.00
_cell.angle_beta   90.00
_cell.angle_gamma   90.00
#
_symmetry.space_group_name_H-M   'P 1'
#
loop_
_entity.id
_entity.type
_entity.pdbx_description
1 polymer ?
#
loop_
_entity_poly.entity_id
_entity_poly.type
_entity_poly.pdbx_seq_one_letter_code
_entity_poly.pdbx_strand_id
1 'polypeptide(L)'
;MLDQAESQLENGGPWRNPEAPDFGTEQDRANCPFFLKTGACRFGDRCSRKHVHPPSSPTLMIRGMFATFGMDQRSRDDYDTDACLEHSEEEVQQQFVDFYEDVLPEFRTAGKVVQFKVSCNFEPHLRGNVYVQFDTEEQCREAFVMFNGRWYAGKQLQCEFSPVTRWKTAICGE
;
A
#
# COMPACT_ATOMS: atom_id res chain seq x y z
N MET A 1 -7.89 17.55 -25.06
CA MET A 1 -6.78 16.62 -25.38
C MET A 1 -6.89 16.03 -26.78
N LEU A 2 -8.10 15.83 -27.33
CA LEU A 2 -8.28 15.47 -28.74
C LEU A 2 -7.90 16.63 -29.68
N ASP A 3 -8.26 17.87 -29.32
CA ASP A 3 -8.02 19.06 -30.15
C ASP A 3 -6.54 19.36 -30.44
N GLN A 4 -5.62 19.03 -29.53
CA GLN A 4 -4.18 19.24 -29.75
C GLN A 4 -3.59 18.20 -30.70
N ALA A 5 -4.07 16.96 -30.64
CA ALA A 5 -3.65 15.88 -31.51
C ALA A 5 -4.15 16.07 -32.96
N GLU A 6 -5.35 16.64 -33.11
CA GLU A 6 -5.90 17.01 -34.42
C GLU A 6 -5.11 18.15 -35.07
N SER A 7 -4.68 19.17 -34.31
CA SER A 7 -3.86 20.27 -34.86
C SER A 7 -2.45 19.86 -35.32
N GLN A 8 -1.92 18.74 -34.80
CA GLN A 8 -0.62 18.20 -35.24
C GLN A 8 -0.71 17.44 -36.57
N LEU A 9 -1.89 16.90 -36.92
CA LEU A 9 -2.12 16.23 -38.20
C LEU A 9 -2.19 17.23 -39.37
N GLU A 10 -2.66 18.45 -39.13
CA GLU A 10 -2.75 19.50 -40.16
C GLU A 10 -1.38 20.06 -40.59
N ASN A 11 -0.33 19.89 -39.78
CA ASN A 11 1.00 20.47 -40.02
C ASN A 11 1.98 19.55 -40.77
N GLY A 12 1.53 18.40 -41.31
CA GLY A 12 2.35 17.54 -42.18
C GLY A 12 3.61 16.94 -41.55
N GLY A 13 3.78 17.06 -40.23
CA GLY A 13 4.87 16.41 -39.49
C GLY A 13 4.60 14.91 -39.28
N PRO A 14 5.64 14.10 -39.06
CA PRO A 14 5.45 12.69 -38.68
C PRO A 14 4.69 12.64 -37.35
N TRP A 15 3.49 12.06 -37.38
CA TRP A 15 2.68 11.87 -36.19
C TRP A 15 3.47 11.08 -35.14
N ARG A 16 3.57 11.63 -33.94
CA ARG A 16 4.15 10.97 -32.76
C ARG A 16 3.11 10.92 -31.67
N ASN A 17 3.15 9.85 -30.86
CA ASN A 17 2.38 9.82 -29.62
C ASN A 17 2.77 11.02 -28.75
N PRO A 18 1.80 11.66 -28.07
CA PRO A 18 2.11 12.61 -27.01
C PRO A 18 3.06 11.99 -25.99
N GLU A 19 4.01 12.77 -25.49
CA GLU A 19 4.89 12.32 -24.41
C GLU A 19 4.03 11.94 -23.20
N ALA A 20 4.33 10.78 -22.60
CA ALA A 20 3.65 10.35 -21.41
C ALA A 20 3.97 11.30 -20.24
N PRO A 21 3.01 11.65 -19.37
CA PRO A 21 3.30 12.48 -18.22
C PRO A 21 4.32 11.83 -17.29
N ASP A 22 5.32 12.60 -16.84
CA ASP A 22 6.39 12.09 -15.97
C ASP A 22 5.92 11.75 -14.55
N PHE A 23 4.79 12.29 -14.10
CA PHE A 23 4.33 12.21 -12.71
C PHE A 23 4.19 10.76 -12.21
N GLY A 24 4.88 10.43 -11.12
CA GLY A 24 4.87 9.08 -10.54
C GLY A 24 5.71 8.04 -11.26
N THR A 25 6.51 8.45 -12.26
CA THR A 25 7.55 7.62 -12.88
C THR A 25 8.91 7.84 -12.21
N GLU A 26 9.93 7.09 -12.60
CA GLU A 26 11.30 7.31 -12.11
C GLU A 26 11.91 8.63 -12.62
N GLN A 27 11.34 9.18 -13.70
CA GLN A 27 11.75 10.45 -14.31
C GLN A 27 11.24 11.66 -13.53
N ASP A 28 10.18 11.48 -12.71
CA ASP A 28 9.76 12.47 -11.72
C ASP A 28 10.81 12.57 -10.61
N ARG A 29 11.67 13.59 -10.73
CA ARG A 29 12.71 13.88 -9.75
C ARG A 29 12.18 14.55 -8.49
N ALA A 30 10.96 15.08 -8.51
CA ALA A 30 10.37 15.80 -7.38
C ALA A 30 9.66 14.86 -6.41
N ASN A 31 8.93 13.87 -6.90
CA ASN A 31 8.14 12.96 -6.09
C ASN A 31 8.80 11.59 -5.94
N CYS A 32 8.57 10.94 -4.80
CA CYS A 32 9.09 9.60 -4.54
C CYS A 32 8.23 8.56 -5.28
N PRO A 33 8.77 7.83 -6.28
CA PRO A 33 7.98 6.85 -7.02
C PRO A 33 7.55 5.68 -6.14
N PHE A 34 8.36 5.30 -5.14
CA PHE A 34 8.01 4.22 -4.21
C PHE A 34 6.79 4.61 -3.36
N PHE A 35 6.82 5.79 -2.75
CA PHE A 35 5.71 6.27 -1.93
C PHE A 35 4.43 6.44 -2.76
N LEU A 36 4.52 7.01 -3.97
CA LEU A 36 3.35 7.17 -4.84
C LEU A 36 2.74 5.81 -5.25
N LYS A 37 3.57 4.78 -5.44
CA LYS A 37 3.12 3.44 -5.84
C LYS A 37 2.59 2.60 -4.70
N THR A 38 3.16 2.72 -3.50
CA THR A 38 2.86 1.79 -2.38
C THR A 38 2.34 2.48 -1.13
N GLY A 39 2.37 3.80 -1.04
CA GLY A 39 2.10 4.53 0.20
C GLY A 39 3.22 4.43 1.25
N ALA A 40 4.34 3.78 0.91
CA ALA A 40 5.45 3.56 1.82
C ALA A 40 6.81 3.75 1.15
N CYS A 41 7.79 4.22 1.91
CA CYS A 41 9.16 4.40 1.44
C CYS A 41 10.14 3.97 2.52
N ARG A 42 11.18 3.22 2.13
CA ARG A 42 12.24 2.77 3.05
C ARG A 42 12.97 3.89 3.79
N PHE A 43 12.94 5.10 3.24
CA PHE A 43 13.61 6.26 3.81
C PHE A 43 12.71 7.10 4.72
N GLY A 44 11.39 6.86 4.72
CA GLY A 44 10.43 7.66 5.49
C GLY A 44 10.64 9.16 5.29
N ASP A 45 10.63 9.93 6.38
CA ASP A 45 10.83 11.38 6.36
C ASP A 45 12.23 11.82 5.92
N ARG A 46 13.20 10.90 5.88
CA ARG A 46 14.56 11.17 5.37
C ARG A 46 14.67 10.99 3.86
N CYS A 47 13.57 10.71 3.16
CA CYS A 47 13.59 10.62 1.70
C CYS A 47 13.98 11.98 1.10
N SER A 48 14.86 11.97 0.10
CA SER A 48 15.22 13.18 -0.65
C SER A 48 14.14 13.64 -1.63
N ARG A 49 13.13 12.81 -1.88
CA ARG A 49 11.99 13.10 -2.76
C ARG A 49 10.72 13.28 -1.94
N LYS A 50 9.75 14.01 -2.47
CA LYS A 50 8.50 14.33 -1.77
C LYS A 50 7.60 13.12 -1.59
N HIS A 51 7.02 12.99 -0.40
CA HIS A 51 5.92 12.07 -0.07
C HIS A 51 4.62 12.88 0.02
N VAL A 52 3.75 12.73 -0.97
CA VAL A 52 2.47 13.46 -1.02
C VAL A 52 1.39 12.60 -0.39
N HIS A 53 1.14 12.81 0.90
CA HIS A 53 0.04 12.17 1.61
C HIS A 53 -1.28 12.81 1.15
N PRO A 54 -2.21 12.03 0.56
CA PRO A 54 -3.48 12.58 0.11
C PRO A 54 -4.35 12.96 1.33
N PRO A 55 -5.05 14.10 1.31
CA PRO A 55 -5.96 14.49 2.39
C PRO A 55 -7.24 13.63 2.42
N SER A 56 -7.54 12.95 1.31
CA SER A 56 -8.65 12.02 1.12
C SER A 56 -8.27 11.00 0.05
N SER A 57 -8.71 9.76 0.20
CA SER A 57 -8.43 8.67 -0.75
C SER A 57 -9.46 7.56 -0.56
N PRO A 58 -9.79 6.78 -1.59
CA PRO A 58 -10.60 5.57 -1.41
C PRO A 58 -9.83 4.45 -0.70
N THR A 59 -8.50 4.57 -0.52
CA THR A 59 -7.66 3.53 0.08
C THR A 59 -7.10 3.96 1.43
N LEU A 60 -7.39 3.17 2.46
CA LEU A 60 -6.82 3.28 3.81
C LEU A 60 -5.62 2.34 3.93
N MET A 61 -4.54 2.79 4.54
CA MET A 61 -3.41 1.96 4.95
C MET A 61 -3.31 1.94 6.47
N ILE A 62 -3.07 0.76 7.05
CA ILE A 62 -2.80 0.56 8.47
C ILE A 62 -1.42 -0.04 8.62
N ARG A 63 -0.50 0.69 9.25
CA ARG A 63 0.93 0.34 9.30
C ARG A 63 1.19 -0.87 10.19
N GLY A 64 1.76 -1.93 9.62
CA GLY A 64 2.15 -3.14 10.35
C GLY A 64 1.02 -3.70 11.21
N MET A 65 -0.21 -3.73 10.70
CA MET A 65 -1.37 -4.25 11.43
C MET A 65 -1.37 -5.78 11.48
N PHE A 66 -0.97 -6.43 10.37
CA PHE A 66 -0.76 -7.87 10.36
C PHE A 66 0.65 -8.18 10.87
N ALA A 67 0.75 -9.03 11.88
CA ALA A 67 2.02 -9.51 12.40
C ALA A 67 1.90 -11.00 12.72
N THR A 68 2.91 -11.76 12.34
CA THR A 68 3.08 -13.16 12.72
C THR A 68 4.39 -13.32 13.49
N PHE A 69 4.48 -14.34 14.34
CA PHE A 69 5.70 -14.59 15.12
C PHE A 69 6.95 -14.73 14.23
N GLY A 70 6.82 -15.29 13.02
CA GLY A 70 7.91 -15.39 12.04
C GLY A 70 8.29 -14.07 11.34
N MET A 71 7.42 -13.06 11.33
CA MET A 71 7.72 -11.76 10.70
C MET A 71 8.63 -10.88 11.56
N ASP A 72 8.53 -10.95 12.89
CA ASP A 72 9.32 -10.11 13.81
C ASP A 72 10.69 -10.72 14.17
N GLN A 73 10.84 -12.04 14.14
CA GLN A 73 12.05 -12.72 14.60
C GLN A 73 13.22 -12.72 13.62
N ARG A 74 13.01 -12.50 12.32
CA ARG A 74 14.09 -12.43 11.32
C ARG A 74 15.03 -11.22 11.46
N SER A 75 14.86 -10.40 12.50
CA SER A 75 15.81 -9.35 12.91
C SER A 75 16.75 -9.78 14.04
N ARG A 76 16.54 -10.96 14.65
CA ARG A 76 17.34 -11.47 15.76
C ARG A 76 18.30 -12.54 15.26
N ASP A 77 19.55 -12.12 15.11
CA ASP A 77 20.79 -12.88 15.22
C ASP A 77 20.92 -14.22 14.46
N ASP A 78 21.90 -14.21 13.57
CA ASP A 78 22.41 -15.23 12.62
C ASP A 78 22.96 -16.53 13.28
N TYR A 79 22.46 -16.93 14.45
CA TYR A 79 22.98 -18.05 15.27
C TYR A 79 21.94 -19.07 15.73
N ASP A 80 20.73 -19.06 15.17
CA ASP A 80 19.78 -20.16 15.35
C ASP A 80 19.29 -20.69 14.00
N THR A 81 20.07 -21.62 13.45
CA THR A 81 19.76 -22.33 12.21
C THR A 81 18.45 -23.12 12.31
N ASP A 82 17.90 -23.34 13.51
CA ASP A 82 16.65 -24.06 13.75
C ASP A 82 15.41 -23.14 13.86
N ALA A 83 15.58 -21.86 14.19
CA ALA A 83 14.44 -20.92 14.34
C ALA A 83 13.67 -20.65 13.02
N CYS A 84 14.28 -20.93 11.86
CA CYS A 84 13.63 -20.83 10.55
C CYS A 84 12.84 -22.09 10.14
N LEU A 85 12.90 -23.18 10.93
CA LEU A 85 12.21 -24.45 10.67
C LEU A 85 10.93 -24.63 11.51
N GLU A 86 10.62 -23.73 12.45
CA GLU A 86 9.55 -23.96 13.44
C GLU A 86 8.13 -23.67 12.94
N HIS A 87 7.95 -23.06 11.77
CA HIS A 87 6.62 -22.73 11.24
C HIS A 87 6.51 -23.11 9.77
N SER A 88 5.62 -24.06 9.44
CA SER A 88 5.37 -24.41 8.05
C SER A 88 4.68 -23.26 7.31
N GLU A 89 4.81 -23.20 5.99
CA GLU A 89 4.06 -22.24 5.16
C GLU A 89 2.54 -22.31 5.40
N GLU A 90 2.05 -23.48 5.80
CA GLU A 90 0.64 -23.73 6.10
C GLU A 90 0.19 -23.00 7.39
N GLU A 91 1.05 -22.91 8.40
CA GLU A 91 0.73 -22.17 9.62
C GLU A 91 0.64 -20.67 9.38
N VAL A 92 1.56 -20.11 8.58
CA VAL A 92 1.53 -18.69 8.20
C VAL A 92 0.28 -18.39 7.39
N GLN A 93 -0.10 -19.30 6.48
CA GLN A 93 -1.33 -19.19 5.73
C GLN A 93 -2.56 -19.23 6.65
N GLN A 94 -2.60 -20.13 7.63
CA GLN A 94 -3.71 -20.22 8.58
C GLN A 94 -3.81 -18.94 9.44
N GLN A 95 -2.70 -18.42 9.94
CA GLN A 95 -2.68 -17.17 10.70
C GLN A 95 -3.18 -15.99 9.86
N PHE A 96 -2.86 -15.97 8.56
CA PHE A 96 -3.40 -14.97 7.64
C PHE A 96 -4.91 -15.13 7.44
N VAL A 97 -5.40 -16.36 7.29
CA VAL A 97 -6.85 -16.62 7.15
C VAL A 97 -7.59 -16.18 8.41
N ASP A 98 -7.09 -16.54 9.59
CA ASP A 98 -7.70 -16.15 10.86
C ASP A 98 -7.75 -14.62 11.01
N PHE A 99 -6.65 -13.94 10.69
CA PHE A 99 -6.59 -12.49 10.64
C PHE A 99 -7.59 -11.89 9.65
N TYR A 100 -7.67 -12.45 8.44
CA TYR A 100 -8.55 -11.96 7.38
C TYR A 100 -10.03 -12.08 7.75
N GLU A 101 -10.43 -13.22 8.32
CA GLU A 101 -11.81 -13.47 8.76
C GLU A 101 -12.21 -12.64 9.99
N ASP A 102 -11.26 -12.29 10.85
CA ASP A 102 -11.48 -11.40 11.99
C ASP A 102 -11.61 -9.92 11.56
N VAL A 103 -10.73 -9.48 10.65
CA VAL A 103 -10.56 -8.05 10.36
C VAL A 103 -11.42 -7.55 9.20
N LEU A 104 -11.65 -8.35 8.15
CA LEU A 104 -12.43 -7.89 7.00
C LEU A 104 -13.88 -7.52 7.36
N PRO A 105 -14.62 -8.29 8.19
CA PRO A 105 -15.98 -7.94 8.57
C PRO A 105 -16.07 -6.59 9.29
N GLU A 106 -15.10 -6.26 10.14
CA GLU A 106 -15.00 -4.96 10.80
C GLU A 106 -14.91 -3.82 9.78
N PHE A 107 -14.01 -3.91 8.79
CA PHE A 107 -13.93 -2.87 7.76
C PHE A 107 -15.19 -2.77 6.90
N ARG A 108 -15.91 -3.88 6.69
CA ARG A 108 -17.19 -3.89 5.99
C ARG A 108 -18.29 -3.13 6.74
N THR A 109 -18.16 -2.87 8.04
CA THR A 109 -19.11 -2.02 8.78
C THR A 109 -18.96 -0.54 8.42
N ALA A 110 -17.78 -0.10 7.99
CA ALA A 110 -17.52 1.28 7.58
C ALA A 110 -17.93 1.57 6.13
N GLY A 111 -17.95 0.54 5.27
CA GLY A 111 -18.35 0.70 3.87
C GLY A 111 -18.07 -0.53 3.01
N LYS A 112 -18.33 -0.40 1.70
CA LYS A 112 -18.12 -1.48 0.75
C LYS A 112 -16.63 -1.61 0.42
N VAL A 113 -16.00 -2.67 0.93
CA VAL A 113 -14.59 -3.00 0.64
C VAL A 113 -14.46 -3.58 -0.77
N VAL A 114 -13.68 -2.91 -1.62
CA VAL A 114 -13.37 -3.31 -3.01
C VAL A 114 -12.08 -4.13 -3.07
N GLN A 115 -11.07 -3.79 -2.26
CA GLN A 115 -9.83 -4.54 -2.15
C GLN A 115 -9.38 -4.59 -0.69
N PHE A 116 -8.88 -5.75 -0.29
CA PHE A 116 -8.21 -5.95 0.99
C PHE A 116 -6.88 -6.65 0.70
N LYS A 117 -5.76 -6.01 1.02
CA LYS A 117 -4.43 -6.54 0.75
C LYS A 117 -3.53 -6.39 1.96
N VAL A 118 -2.65 -7.36 2.15
CA VAL A 118 -1.68 -7.36 3.24
C VAL A 118 -0.29 -7.55 2.66
N SER A 119 0.65 -6.69 3.06
CA SER A 119 2.04 -6.76 2.64
C SER A 119 2.80 -7.79 3.47
N CYS A 120 3.22 -8.89 2.84
CA CYS A 120 4.11 -9.89 3.43
C CYS A 120 5.60 -9.57 3.22
N ASN A 121 5.96 -8.30 3.04
CA ASN A 121 7.35 -7.87 2.83
C ASN A 121 8.18 -8.04 4.10
N PHE A 122 9.48 -8.29 3.93
CA PHE A 122 10.41 -8.32 5.05
C PHE A 122 10.76 -6.91 5.54
N GLU A 123 10.91 -5.93 4.67
CA GLU A 123 11.42 -4.62 5.10
C GLU A 123 10.39 -3.86 5.99
N PRO A 124 10.85 -3.20 7.08
CA PRO A 124 9.96 -2.57 8.06
C PRO A 124 8.96 -1.53 7.53
N HIS A 125 9.27 -0.89 6.39
CA HIS A 125 8.41 0.13 5.81
C HIS A 125 7.16 -0.44 5.12
N LEU A 126 7.19 -1.73 4.75
CA LEU A 126 6.08 -2.43 4.08
C LEU A 126 5.53 -3.58 4.92
N ARG A 127 6.36 -4.21 5.76
CA ARG A 127 6.01 -5.40 6.55
C ARG A 127 4.69 -5.22 7.29
N GLY A 128 3.74 -6.11 7.02
CA GLY A 128 2.47 -6.17 7.73
C GLY A 128 1.51 -5.02 7.44
N ASN A 129 1.82 -4.12 6.49
CA ASN A 129 0.90 -3.06 6.11
C ASN A 129 -0.36 -3.68 5.52
N VAL A 130 -1.50 -3.24 6.03
CA VAL A 130 -2.83 -3.64 5.54
C VAL A 130 -3.39 -2.49 4.75
N TYR A 131 -3.86 -2.77 3.54
CA TYR A 131 -4.50 -1.79 2.68
C TYR A 131 -5.94 -2.20 2.41
N VAL A 132 -6.85 -1.27 2.66
CA VAL A 132 -8.29 -1.45 2.49
C VAL A 132 -8.79 -0.38 1.54
N GLN A 133 -9.18 -0.78 0.33
CA GLN A 133 -9.81 0.13 -0.63
C GLN A 133 -11.33 0.01 -0.52
N PHE A 134 -11.99 1.14 -0.32
CA PHE A 134 -13.44 1.29 -0.30
C PHE A 134 -13.97 1.73 -1.67
N ASP A 135 -15.28 1.63 -1.85
CA ASP A 135 -15.98 2.06 -3.07
C ASP A 135 -15.94 3.59 -3.23
N THR A 136 -15.95 4.33 -2.12
CA THR A 136 -15.87 5.81 -2.10
C THR A 136 -14.89 6.34 -1.06
N GLU A 137 -14.44 7.59 -1.23
CA GLU A 137 -13.55 8.26 -0.29
C GLU A 137 -14.24 8.54 1.06
N GLU A 138 -15.56 8.79 1.06
CA GLU A 138 -16.34 9.04 2.27
C GLU A 138 -16.38 7.81 3.18
N GLN A 139 -16.51 6.61 2.60
CA GLN A 139 -16.44 5.34 3.32
C GLN A 139 -15.05 5.12 3.92
N CYS A 140 -14.00 5.44 3.17
CA CYS A 140 -12.62 5.38 3.67
C CYS A 140 -12.39 6.37 4.82
N ARG A 141 -12.94 7.59 4.74
CA ARG A 141 -12.89 8.59 5.81
C ARG A 141 -13.65 8.11 7.06
N GLU A 142 -14.81 7.48 6.87
CA GLU A 142 -15.56 6.85 7.97
C GLU A 142 -14.71 5.78 8.67
N ALA A 143 -14.08 4.89 7.89
CA ALA A 143 -13.16 3.88 8.40
C ALA A 143 -11.97 4.49 9.15
N PHE A 144 -11.37 5.56 8.63
CA PHE A 144 -10.29 6.28 9.33
C PHE A 144 -10.75 6.73 10.73
N VAL A 145 -11.92 7.36 10.83
CA VAL A 145 -12.46 7.82 12.12
C VAL A 145 -12.78 6.63 13.06
N MET A 146 -13.30 5.53 12.51
CA MET A 146 -13.65 4.35 13.30
C MET A 146 -12.42 3.60 13.83
N PHE A 147 -11.34 3.50 13.06
CA PHE A 147 -10.24 2.58 13.37
C PHE A 147 -8.95 3.26 13.84
N ASN A 148 -8.70 4.51 13.46
CA ASN A 148 -7.46 5.19 13.84
C ASN A 148 -7.35 5.33 15.36
N GLY A 149 -6.26 4.84 15.94
CA GLY A 149 -6.02 4.89 17.37
C GLY A 149 -6.71 3.80 18.19
N ARG A 150 -7.51 2.90 17.58
CA ARG A 150 -8.02 1.68 18.25
C ARG A 150 -6.89 0.69 18.51
N TRP A 151 -7.13 -0.28 19.39
CA TRP A 151 -6.18 -1.35 19.71
C TRP A 151 -6.58 -2.65 19.04
N TYR A 152 -5.60 -3.35 18.47
CA TYR A 152 -5.74 -4.68 17.90
C TYR A 152 -4.47 -5.49 18.24
N ALA A 153 -4.63 -6.71 18.74
CA ALA A 153 -3.52 -7.60 19.09
C ALA A 153 -2.38 -6.94 19.91
N GLY A 154 -2.74 -6.08 20.86
CA GLY A 154 -1.76 -5.38 21.72
C GLY A 154 -1.00 -4.23 21.04
N LYS A 155 -1.40 -3.79 19.85
CA LYS A 155 -0.85 -2.64 19.14
C LYS A 155 -1.92 -1.61 18.84
N GLN A 156 -1.57 -0.34 18.93
CA GLN A 156 -2.44 0.75 18.48
C GLN A 156 -2.39 0.89 16.95
N LEU A 157 -3.57 0.90 16.32
CA LEU A 157 -3.72 1.05 14.88
C LEU A 157 -3.36 2.47 14.46
N GLN A 158 -2.45 2.57 13.49
CA GLN A 158 -2.05 3.82 12.84
C GLN A 158 -2.57 3.81 11.41
N CYS A 159 -3.69 4.50 11.21
CA CYS A 159 -4.34 4.61 9.91
C CYS A 159 -3.83 5.83 9.16
N GLU A 160 -3.67 5.70 7.85
CA GLU A 160 -3.29 6.79 6.94
C GLU A 160 -4.03 6.63 5.61
N PHE A 161 -4.40 7.75 4.97
CA PHE A 161 -4.88 7.71 3.59
C PHE A 161 -3.73 7.37 2.66
N SER A 162 -3.93 6.35 1.83
CA SER A 162 -2.91 5.84 0.92
C SER A 162 -3.09 6.42 -0.49
N PRO A 163 -2.01 6.79 -1.19
CA PRO A 163 -2.10 7.19 -2.61
C PRO A 163 -2.39 6.01 -3.55
N VAL A 164 -2.39 4.78 -3.05
CA VAL A 164 -2.54 3.56 -3.85
C VAL A 164 -3.98 3.42 -4.36
N THR A 165 -4.16 3.63 -5.66
CA THR A 165 -5.43 3.40 -6.37
C THR A 165 -5.29 2.37 -7.49
N ARG A 166 -4.06 2.08 -7.93
CA ARG A 166 -3.72 1.17 -9.02
C ARG A 166 -2.83 0.03 -8.52
N TRP A 167 -3.43 -1.13 -8.31
CA TRP A 167 -2.74 -2.27 -7.68
C TRP A 167 -1.65 -2.90 -8.54
N LYS A 168 -1.83 -2.96 -9.86
CA LYS A 168 -0.83 -3.54 -10.78
C LYS A 168 0.56 -2.94 -10.60
N THR A 169 0.62 -1.62 -10.38
CA THR A 169 1.91 -0.92 -10.17
C THR A 169 2.45 -0.99 -8.74
N ALA A 170 1.64 -1.48 -7.81
CA ALA A 170 1.95 -1.54 -6.37
C ALA A 170 2.39 -2.94 -5.92
N ILE A 171 2.07 -3.98 -6.70
CA ILE A 171 2.37 -5.38 -6.41
C ILE A 171 3.66 -5.78 -7.13
N CYS A 172 4.50 -6.57 -6.45
CA CYS A 172 5.74 -7.08 -7.03
C CYS A 172 5.44 -8.10 -8.15
N GLY A 173 5.96 -7.86 -9.35
CA GLY A 173 5.96 -8.85 -10.43
C GLY A 173 4.66 -9.00 -11.22
N GLU A 174 3.67 -8.11 -11.02
CA GLU A 174 2.43 -8.05 -11.80
C GLU A 174 2.44 -6.99 -12.92
#